data_AF-A0A0V0S7K8-F1
#
_entry.id   AF-A0A0V0S7K8-F1
#
_cell.length_a   1.000
_cell.length_b   1.000
_cell.length_c   1.000
_cell.angle_alpha   90.00
_cell.angle_beta   90.00
_cell.angle_gamma   90.00
#
_symmetry.space_group_name_H-M   'P 1'
#
loop_
_entity.id
_entity.type
_entity.pdbx_description
1 polymer ?
#
loop_
_entity_poly.entity_id
_entity_poly.type
_entity_poly.pdbx_seq_one_letter_code
_entity_poly.pdbx_strand_id
1 'polypeptide(L)'
;MSAKLYPTHIPTTGLQKAILASGSALTAILSPWRGDAVACMGETTAGWVLPKIYQRMMEDSEGQRILLEKPRIQDDTISLEQLRNMPDSTLGREYARFLDRLKTTPSARPNVQFVDDVELAYVMTRYRETHDLFHTLLQMPTNILGEVMVKWFEGIQFGFPMCITGGLFGAFRLYPK
;
A
#
# COMPACT_ATOMS: atom_id res chain seq x y z
N MET A 1 10.50 -10.50 -25.43
CA MET A 1 10.18 -10.08 -24.04
C MET A 1 9.67 -8.66 -24.11
N SER A 2 8.57 -8.33 -23.42
CA SER A 2 8.07 -6.95 -23.42
C SER A 2 9.09 -6.01 -22.77
N ALA A 3 9.15 -4.76 -23.23
CA ALA A 3 10.06 -3.76 -22.67
C ALA A 3 9.66 -3.41 -21.23
N LYS A 4 10.65 -3.05 -20.40
CA LYS A 4 10.37 -2.51 -19.05
C LYS A 4 9.75 -1.12 -19.18
N LEU A 5 8.68 -0.88 -18.42
CA LEU A 5 7.96 0.41 -18.40
C LEU A 5 8.52 1.37 -17.35
N TYR A 6 9.12 0.84 -16.29
CA TYR A 6 9.77 1.57 -15.20
C TYR A 6 10.85 0.68 -14.57
N PRO A 7 11.79 1.21 -13.75
CA PRO A 7 13.01 0.50 -13.34
C PRO A 7 12.79 -0.88 -12.70
N THR A 8 11.78 -0.98 -11.84
CA THR A 8 11.40 -2.20 -11.10
C THR A 8 10.38 -3.07 -11.83
N HIS A 9 9.94 -2.69 -13.03
CA HIS A 9 8.91 -3.41 -13.79
C HIS A 9 9.40 -4.81 -14.18
N ILE A 10 8.57 -5.80 -13.90
CA ILE A 10 8.72 -7.19 -14.35
C ILE A 10 7.49 -7.51 -15.22
N PRO A 11 7.67 -7.56 -16.56
CA PRO A 11 6.56 -7.88 -17.46
C PRO A 11 6.00 -9.27 -17.17
N THR A 12 4.69 -9.38 -17.09
CA THR A 12 4.02 -10.68 -16.82
C THR A 12 2.90 -10.95 -17.81
N THR A 13 2.71 -12.22 -18.16
CA THR A 13 1.50 -12.67 -18.85
C THR A 13 0.33 -12.77 -17.87
N GLY A 14 -0.91 -12.83 -18.37
CA GLY A 14 -2.09 -13.04 -17.51
C GLY A 14 -1.99 -14.32 -16.65
N LEU A 15 -1.43 -15.41 -17.21
CA LEU A 15 -1.20 -16.65 -16.47
C LEU A 15 -0.15 -16.48 -15.36
N GLN A 16 0.99 -15.85 -15.67
CA GLN A 16 2.04 -15.58 -14.68
C GLN A 16 1.49 -14.71 -13.54
N LYS A 17 0.69 -13.70 -13.87
CA LYS A 17 0.04 -12.83 -12.89
C LYS A 17 -0.96 -13.58 -12.01
N ALA A 18 -1.76 -14.48 -12.58
CA ALA A 18 -2.70 -15.32 -11.83
C ALA A 18 -1.98 -16.27 -10.86
N ILE A 19 -0.86 -16.86 -11.29
CA ILE A 19 -0.02 -17.72 -10.43
C ILE A 19 0.59 -16.90 -9.30
N LEU A 20 1.14 -15.72 -9.59
CA LEU A 20 1.69 -14.80 -8.59
C LEU A 20 0.63 -14.38 -7.57
N ALA A 21 -0.56 -13.98 -8.03
CA ALA A 21 -1.68 -13.61 -7.16
C ALA A 21 -2.07 -14.75 -6.21
N SER A 22 -2.21 -15.97 -6.73
CA SER A 22 -2.62 -17.13 -5.94
C SER A 22 -1.55 -17.56 -4.93
N GLY A 23 -0.28 -17.66 -5.37
CA GLY A 23 0.82 -18.06 -4.51
C GLY A 23 1.13 -17.04 -3.41
N SER A 24 1.09 -15.74 -3.75
CA SER A 24 1.28 -14.66 -2.79
C SER A 24 0.12 -14.55 -1.80
N ALA A 25 -1.13 -14.76 -2.22
CA ALA A 25 -2.28 -14.82 -1.32
C ALA A 25 -2.15 -15.97 -0.30
N LEU A 26 -1.80 -17.18 -0.76
CA LEU A 26 -1.56 -18.31 0.14
C LEU A 26 -0.44 -18.00 1.16
N THR A 27 0.65 -17.42 0.68
CA THR A 27 1.78 -17.02 1.54
C THR A 27 1.36 -15.98 2.57
N ALA A 28 0.56 -14.98 2.17
CA ALA A 28 0.07 -13.93 3.07
C ALA A 28 -0.86 -14.49 4.17
N ILE A 29 -1.67 -15.50 3.86
CA ILE A 29 -2.55 -16.17 4.84
C ILE A 29 -1.74 -16.98 5.84
N LEU A 30 -0.79 -17.80 5.35
CA LEU A 30 0.03 -18.68 6.16
C LEU A 30 1.06 -17.91 7.01
N SER A 31 1.64 -16.86 6.43
CA SER A 31 2.73 -16.07 7.01
C SER A 31 2.44 -14.56 6.88
N PRO A 32 1.54 -13.99 7.71
CA PRO A 32 1.11 -12.60 7.59
C PRO A 32 2.22 -11.54 7.72
N TRP A 33 3.36 -11.89 8.34
CA TRP A 33 4.54 -11.02 8.43
C TRP A 33 5.31 -10.87 7.11
N ARG A 34 4.97 -11.65 6.06
CA ARG A 34 5.52 -11.52 4.71
C ARG A 34 4.86 -10.34 3.98
N GLY A 35 5.29 -9.13 4.32
CA GLY A 35 4.80 -7.90 3.69
C GLY A 35 5.00 -7.86 2.18
N ASP A 36 6.02 -8.54 1.66
CA ASP A 36 6.28 -8.73 0.23
C ASP A 36 5.20 -9.58 -0.46
N ALA A 37 4.71 -10.64 0.21
CA ALA A 37 3.61 -11.46 -0.30
C ALA A 37 2.30 -10.66 -0.33
N VAL A 38 2.02 -9.88 0.73
CA VAL A 38 0.85 -8.98 0.76
C VAL A 38 0.94 -7.93 -0.35
N ALA A 39 2.13 -7.36 -0.58
CA ALA A 39 2.35 -6.38 -1.64
C ALA A 39 2.17 -6.97 -3.04
N CYS A 40 2.73 -8.17 -3.29
CA CYS A 40 2.58 -8.92 -4.53
C CYS A 40 1.12 -9.27 -4.81
N MET A 41 0.41 -9.81 -3.81
CA MET A 41 -1.04 -10.08 -3.90
C MET A 41 -1.80 -8.80 -4.21
N GLY A 42 -1.47 -7.70 -3.52
CA GLY A 42 -2.09 -6.39 -3.71
C GLY A 42 -2.01 -5.92 -5.17
N GLU A 43 -0.83 -5.86 -5.75
CA GLU A 43 -0.69 -5.33 -7.12
C GLU A 43 -1.17 -6.29 -8.21
N THR A 44 -1.00 -7.60 -8.03
CA THR A 44 -1.40 -8.60 -9.03
C THR A 44 -2.92 -8.79 -9.10
N THR A 45 -3.65 -8.43 -8.03
CA THR A 45 -5.12 -8.47 -7.99
C THR A 45 -5.78 -7.10 -8.28
N ALA A 46 -4.99 -6.03 -8.43
CA ALA A 46 -5.53 -4.67 -8.56
C ALA A 46 -5.89 -4.24 -9.99
N GLY A 47 -5.78 -5.12 -10.99
CA GLY A 47 -5.88 -4.78 -12.42
C GLY A 47 -7.16 -4.03 -12.82
N TRP A 48 -8.31 -4.35 -12.22
CA TRP A 48 -9.57 -3.64 -12.49
C TRP A 48 -9.83 -2.44 -11.57
N VAL A 49 -9.08 -2.30 -10.48
CA VAL A 49 -9.25 -1.25 -9.48
C VAL A 49 -8.39 -0.04 -9.80
N LEU A 50 -7.12 -0.26 -10.18
CA LEU A 50 -6.19 0.83 -10.47
C LEU A 50 -6.72 1.81 -11.53
N PRO A 51 -7.30 1.36 -12.67
CA PRO A 51 -7.90 2.29 -13.64
C PRO A 51 -9.04 3.12 -13.06
N LYS A 52 -9.85 2.55 -12.16
CA LYS A 52 -10.96 3.27 -11.50
C LYS A 52 -10.45 4.31 -10.51
N ILE A 53 -9.40 3.99 -9.74
CA ILE A 53 -8.77 4.96 -8.84
C ILE A 53 -8.14 6.08 -9.67
N TYR A 54 -7.40 5.74 -10.73
CA TYR A 54 -6.80 6.71 -11.62
C TYR A 54 -7.85 7.66 -12.22
N GLN A 55 -8.95 7.12 -12.74
CA GLN A 55 -10.07 7.91 -13.27
C GLN A 55 -10.66 8.85 -12.20
N ARG A 56 -10.92 8.36 -10.98
CA ARG A 56 -11.38 9.20 -9.86
C ARG A 56 -10.40 10.31 -9.51
N MET A 57 -9.09 10.05 -9.58
CA MET A 57 -8.07 11.06 -9.37
C MET A 57 -8.05 12.09 -10.51
N MET A 58 -8.26 11.69 -11.76
CA MET A 58 -8.35 12.64 -12.88
C MET A 58 -9.60 13.53 -12.82
N GLU A 59 -10.67 13.07 -12.18
CA GLU A 59 -11.92 13.84 -12.02
C GLU A 59 -11.88 14.83 -10.85
N ASP A 60 -10.79 14.83 -10.06
CA ASP A 60 -10.59 15.66 -8.89
C ASP A 60 -9.35 16.56 -9.05
N SER A 61 -9.42 17.83 -8.66
CA SER A 61 -8.31 18.78 -8.86
C SER A 61 -7.06 18.42 -8.05
N GLU A 62 -7.24 17.88 -6.84
CA GLU A 62 -6.12 17.42 -6.00
C GLU A 62 -5.54 16.11 -6.54
N GLY A 63 -6.40 15.20 -6.98
CA GLY A 63 -6.01 13.97 -7.67
C GLY A 63 -5.19 14.25 -8.93
N GLN A 64 -5.61 15.19 -9.77
CA GLN A 64 -4.86 15.63 -10.96
C GLN A 64 -3.47 16.17 -10.57
N ARG A 65 -3.38 17.01 -9.53
CA ARG A 65 -2.12 17.53 -9.04
C ARG A 65 -1.18 16.41 -8.58
N ILE A 66 -1.70 15.42 -7.85
CA ILE A 66 -0.93 14.24 -7.42
C ILE A 66 -0.44 13.43 -8.63
N LEU A 67 -1.27 13.21 -9.64
CA LEU A 67 -0.89 12.46 -10.84
C LEU A 67 0.19 13.18 -11.66
N LEU A 68 0.17 14.52 -11.66
CA LEU A 68 1.13 15.38 -12.36
C LEU A 68 2.47 15.48 -11.61
N GLU A 69 2.44 15.88 -10.33
CA GLU A 69 3.64 16.13 -9.52
C GLU A 69 4.31 14.83 -9.07
N LYS A 70 3.56 13.73 -9.04
CA LYS A 70 3.97 12.41 -8.59
C LYS A 70 4.75 12.43 -7.25
N PRO A 71 4.26 13.11 -6.19
CA PRO A 71 4.97 13.22 -4.93
C PRO A 71 5.23 11.84 -4.31
N ARG A 72 6.40 11.69 -3.69
CA ARG A 72 6.89 10.44 -3.06
C ARG A 72 6.97 10.60 -1.55
N ILE A 73 6.91 9.50 -0.81
CA ILE A 73 7.10 9.46 0.64
C ILE A 73 8.20 8.44 0.92
N GLN A 74 9.43 8.88 0.74
CA GLN A 74 10.66 8.10 0.86
C GLN A 74 11.70 8.87 1.68
N ASP A 75 12.71 8.15 2.18
CA ASP A 75 13.77 8.67 3.04
C ASP A 75 14.56 9.84 2.42
N ASP A 76 14.60 9.93 1.08
CA ASP A 76 15.24 11.00 0.31
C ASP A 76 14.34 12.22 0.03
N THR A 77 13.03 12.07 0.25
CA THR A 77 12.02 13.12 -0.02
C THR A 77 11.45 13.75 1.25
N ILE A 78 11.53 13.06 2.39
CA ILE A 78 11.07 13.56 3.68
C ILE A 78 12.14 13.42 4.76
N SER A 79 12.32 14.47 5.59
CA SER A 79 13.27 14.42 6.71
C SER A 79 12.62 13.93 7.99
N LEU A 80 12.87 12.67 8.36
CA LEU A 80 12.40 12.12 9.65
C LEU A 80 12.92 12.91 10.85
N GLU A 81 14.11 13.50 10.75
CA GLU A 81 14.64 14.37 11.81
C GLU A 81 13.76 15.62 12.00
N GLN A 82 13.40 16.29 10.91
CA GLN A 82 12.47 17.43 10.99
C GLN A 82 11.12 17.02 11.53
N LEU A 83 10.56 15.89 11.07
CA LEU A 83 9.28 15.37 11.56
C LEU A 83 9.32 15.05 13.06
N ARG A 84 10.42 14.48 13.56
CA ARG A 84 10.62 14.24 14.99
C ARG A 84 10.63 15.55 15.78
N ASN A 85 11.12 16.66 15.22
CA ASN A 85 11.17 17.93 15.92
C ASN A 85 9.88 18.76 15.83
N MET A 86 8.85 18.28 15.12
CA MET A 86 7.56 18.95 15.06
C MET A 86 6.80 18.86 16.40
N PRO A 87 5.88 19.81 16.68
CA PRO A 87 5.03 19.75 17.88
C PRO A 87 4.22 18.45 17.97
N ASP A 88 4.02 17.98 19.20
CA ASP A 88 3.17 16.81 19.48
C ASP A 88 1.75 17.01 18.92
N SER A 89 1.10 15.91 18.53
CA SER A 89 -0.22 15.91 17.88
C SER A 89 -0.27 16.47 16.44
N THR A 90 0.86 16.90 15.86
CA THR A 90 0.94 17.11 14.41
C THR A 90 1.07 15.78 13.67
N LEU A 91 0.54 15.69 12.44
CA LEU A 91 0.63 14.46 11.64
C LEU A 91 2.09 14.02 11.45
N GLY A 92 2.99 14.97 11.16
CA GLY A 92 4.41 14.67 10.96
C GLY A 92 5.08 14.07 12.20
N ARG A 93 4.83 14.67 13.38
CA ARG A 93 5.36 14.18 14.65
C ARG A 93 4.83 12.79 15.00
N GLU A 94 3.52 12.56 14.84
CA GLU A 94 2.92 11.26 15.13
C GLU A 94 3.35 10.19 14.12
N TYR A 95 3.55 10.55 12.85
CA TYR A 95 4.07 9.64 11.83
C TYR A 95 5.51 9.22 12.14
N ALA A 96 6.38 10.16 12.50
CA ALA A 96 7.73 9.84 12.94
C ALA A 96 7.74 8.91 14.17
N ARG A 97 6.88 9.19 15.16
CA ARG A 97 6.72 8.33 16.35
C ARG A 97 6.21 6.93 15.99
N PHE A 98 5.30 6.82 15.03
CA PHE A 98 4.80 5.55 14.52
C PHE A 98 5.95 4.72 13.90
N LEU A 99 6.72 5.32 13.01
CA LEU A 99 7.88 4.67 12.36
C LEU A 99 8.96 4.26 13.37
N ASP A 100 9.27 5.13 14.34
CA ASP A 100 10.27 4.86 15.38
C ASP A 100 9.87 3.64 16.24
N ARG A 101 8.59 3.51 16.60
CA ARG A 101 8.08 2.33 17.34
C ARG A 101 8.26 1.02 16.55
N LEU A 102 8.06 1.07 15.24
CA LEU A 102 8.19 -0.09 14.36
C LEU A 102 9.63 -0.33 13.90
N LYS A 103 10.56 0.57 14.23
CA LYS A 103 11.96 0.55 13.78
C LYS A 103 12.04 0.42 12.25
N THR A 104 11.20 1.17 11.54
CA THR A 104 11.09 1.15 10.08
C THR A 104 11.27 2.54 9.51
N THR A 105 11.38 2.64 8.18
CA THR A 105 11.46 3.90 7.46
C THR A 105 10.42 3.95 6.33
N PRO A 106 10.05 5.15 5.84
CA PRO A 106 9.17 5.30 4.68
C PRO A 106 9.60 4.43 3.49
N SER A 107 10.91 4.35 3.21
CA SER A 107 11.46 3.56 2.10
C SER A 107 11.44 2.03 2.32
N ALA A 108 11.04 1.53 3.49
CA ALA A 108 10.97 0.08 3.74
C ALA A 108 9.86 -0.62 2.97
N ARG A 109 8.91 0.14 2.38
CA ARG A 109 7.81 -0.42 1.59
C ARG A 109 8.31 -0.99 0.26
N PRO A 110 7.86 -2.19 -0.16
CA PRO A 110 8.33 -2.82 -1.39
C PRO A 110 7.90 -2.04 -2.63
N ASN A 111 8.79 -1.95 -3.61
CA ASN A 111 8.53 -1.32 -4.90
C ASN A 111 7.47 -2.08 -5.70
N VAL A 112 6.70 -1.36 -6.52
CA VAL A 112 5.72 -1.97 -7.44
C VAL A 112 6.47 -2.68 -8.57
N GLN A 113 6.02 -3.86 -8.99
CA GLN A 113 6.75 -4.68 -9.97
C GLN A 113 5.88 -5.22 -11.10
N PHE A 114 4.64 -5.64 -10.82
CA PHE A 114 3.79 -6.41 -11.74
C PHE A 114 2.60 -5.62 -12.32
N VAL A 115 2.70 -4.28 -12.38
CA VAL A 115 1.69 -3.41 -13.01
C VAL A 115 2.18 -3.00 -14.39
N ASP A 116 1.53 -3.48 -15.46
CA ASP A 116 1.96 -3.24 -16.84
C ASP A 116 1.47 -1.88 -17.41
N ASP A 117 1.51 -0.82 -16.59
CA ASP A 117 1.19 0.55 -16.96
C ASP A 117 1.89 1.53 -16.00
N VAL A 118 2.57 2.55 -16.53
CA VAL A 118 3.39 3.47 -15.72
C VAL A 118 2.56 4.38 -14.81
N GLU A 119 1.39 4.83 -15.27
CA GLU A 119 0.50 5.71 -14.50
C GLU A 119 -0.19 4.91 -13.40
N LEU A 120 -0.67 3.71 -13.72
CA LEU A 120 -1.27 2.82 -12.73
C LEU A 120 -0.24 2.31 -11.72
N ALA A 121 1.01 2.09 -12.14
CA ALA A 121 2.10 1.73 -11.24
C ALA A 121 2.35 2.85 -10.23
N TYR A 122 2.30 4.12 -10.66
CA TYR A 122 2.39 5.24 -9.73
C TYR A 122 1.22 5.27 -8.73
N VAL A 123 -0.03 5.05 -9.18
CA VAL A 123 -1.20 4.98 -8.28
C VAL A 123 -1.03 3.87 -7.24
N MET A 124 -0.59 2.68 -7.64
CA MET A 124 -0.31 1.57 -6.73
C MET A 124 0.82 1.91 -5.75
N THR A 125 1.85 2.61 -6.22
CA THR A 125 2.98 3.00 -5.39
C THR A 125 2.56 4.04 -4.36
N ARG A 126 1.74 5.03 -4.75
CA ARG A 126 1.19 6.04 -3.85
C ARG A 126 0.34 5.39 -2.75
N TYR A 127 -0.50 4.43 -3.11
CA TYR A 127 -1.26 3.63 -2.14
C TYR A 127 -0.33 3.00 -1.09
N ARG A 128 0.74 2.30 -1.52
CA ARG A 128 1.71 1.66 -0.61
C ARG A 128 2.40 2.64 0.33
N GLU A 129 2.81 3.80 -0.19
CA GLU A 129 3.48 4.83 0.59
C GLU A 129 2.57 5.49 1.62
N THR A 130 1.27 5.59 1.34
CA THR A 130 0.31 6.21 2.26
C THR A 130 -0.23 5.27 3.34
N HIS A 131 0.01 3.96 3.24
CA HIS A 131 -0.54 2.97 4.17
C HIS A 131 -0.15 3.25 5.64
N ASP A 132 1.12 3.54 5.92
CA ASP A 132 1.58 3.86 7.28
C ASP A 132 1.03 5.19 7.79
N LEU A 133 0.69 6.12 6.89
CA LEU A 133 -0.03 7.34 7.25
C LEU A 133 -1.47 7.04 7.67
N PHE A 134 -2.14 6.05 7.07
CA PHE A 134 -3.48 5.65 7.51
C PHE A 134 -3.46 5.05 8.91
N HIS A 135 -2.47 4.22 9.24
CA HIS A 135 -2.26 3.78 10.62
C HIS A 135 -2.10 4.95 11.59
N THR A 136 -1.31 5.95 11.20
CA THR A 136 -1.06 7.15 12.01
C THR A 136 -2.33 7.97 12.20
N LEU A 137 -3.05 8.27 11.12
CA LEU A 137 -4.28 9.08 11.13
C LEU A 137 -5.42 8.42 11.90
N LEU A 138 -5.57 7.10 11.73
CA LEU A 138 -6.63 6.32 12.40
C LEU A 138 -6.23 5.89 13.82
N GLN A 139 -5.01 6.20 14.26
CA GLN A 139 -4.43 5.75 15.52
C GLN A 139 -4.48 4.23 15.72
N MET A 140 -4.34 3.48 14.62
CA MET A 140 -4.39 2.02 14.62
C MET A 140 -2.99 1.42 14.73
N PRO A 141 -2.71 0.53 15.70
CA PRO A 141 -1.44 -0.19 15.77
C PRO A 141 -1.30 -1.20 14.62
N THR A 142 -0.13 -1.79 14.45
CA THR A 142 0.15 -2.86 13.45
C THR A 142 -0.06 -4.27 14.01
N ASN A 143 -0.86 -4.40 15.08
CA ASN A 143 -1.35 -5.71 15.50
C ASN A 143 -2.47 -6.19 14.56
N ILE A 144 -2.86 -7.47 14.65
CA ILE A 144 -3.86 -8.05 13.71
C ILE A 144 -5.15 -7.22 13.65
N LEU A 145 -5.66 -6.75 14.81
CA LEU A 145 -6.87 -5.95 14.84
C LEU A 145 -6.68 -4.60 14.14
N GLY A 146 -5.60 -3.89 14.43
CA GLY A 146 -5.33 -2.59 13.81
C GLY A 146 -5.08 -2.70 12.30
N GLU A 147 -4.37 -3.75 11.85
CA GLU A 147 -4.23 -4.07 10.43
C GLU A 147 -5.58 -4.33 9.77
N VAL A 148 -6.45 -5.14 10.39
CA VAL A 148 -7.81 -5.40 9.88
C VAL A 148 -8.63 -4.12 9.76
N MET A 149 -8.54 -3.22 10.75
CA MET A 149 -9.23 -1.92 10.71
C MET A 149 -8.74 -1.04 9.56
N VAL A 150 -7.42 -0.95 9.37
CA VAL A 150 -6.84 -0.20 8.24
C VAL A 150 -7.21 -0.86 6.90
N LYS A 151 -7.24 -2.19 6.81
CA LYS A 151 -7.70 -2.90 5.59
C LYS A 151 -9.16 -2.65 5.26
N TRP A 152 -10.04 -2.54 6.25
CA TRP A 152 -11.42 -2.11 6.00
C TRP A 152 -11.49 -0.68 5.48
N PHE A 153 -10.76 0.25 6.11
CA PHE A 153 -10.69 1.63 5.63
C PHE A 153 -10.18 1.70 4.18
N GLU A 154 -9.06 1.05 3.88
CA GLU A 154 -8.50 0.99 2.52
C GLU A 154 -9.44 0.30 1.52
N GLY A 155 -10.09 -0.79 1.94
CA GLY A 155 -11.05 -1.53 1.13
C GLY A 155 -12.26 -0.68 0.74
N ILE A 156 -12.78 0.12 1.67
CA ILE A 156 -13.90 1.05 1.43
C ILE A 156 -13.46 2.20 0.52
N GLN A 157 -12.29 2.80 0.77
CA GLN A 157 -11.82 3.97 0.02
C GLN A 157 -11.39 3.65 -1.41
N PHE A 158 -10.62 2.56 -1.57
CA PHE A 158 -9.93 2.23 -2.81
C PHE A 158 -10.54 1.04 -3.55
N GLY A 159 -11.20 0.11 -2.84
CA GLY A 159 -11.79 -1.09 -3.45
C GLY A 159 -10.79 -2.20 -3.78
N PHE A 160 -9.55 -2.16 -3.28
CA PHE A 160 -8.55 -3.20 -3.53
C PHE A 160 -9.04 -4.57 -3.03
N PRO A 161 -9.00 -5.64 -3.85
CA PRO A 161 -9.46 -6.96 -3.44
C PRO A 161 -8.69 -7.48 -2.23
N MET A 162 -7.36 -7.28 -2.21
CA MET A 162 -6.50 -7.64 -1.08
C MET A 162 -6.99 -7.01 0.24
N CYS A 163 -7.38 -5.74 0.24
CA CYS A 163 -7.86 -5.06 1.44
C CYS A 163 -9.20 -5.62 1.92
N ILE A 164 -10.16 -5.81 1.01
CA ILE A 164 -11.47 -6.39 1.34
C ILE A 164 -11.31 -7.80 1.89
N THR A 165 -10.52 -8.64 1.22
CA THR A 165 -10.26 -10.01 1.69
C THR A 165 -9.48 -10.05 2.99
N GLY A 166 -8.50 -9.15 3.17
CA GLY A 166 -7.72 -9.04 4.40
C GLY A 166 -8.57 -8.62 5.60
N GLY A 167 -9.50 -7.69 5.40
CA GLY A 167 -10.48 -7.28 6.40
C GLY A 167 -11.41 -8.43 6.82
N LEU A 168 -11.87 -9.24 5.86
CA LEU A 168 -12.72 -10.41 6.13
C LEU A 168 -11.94 -11.55 6.83
N PHE A 169 -10.85 -12.04 6.23
CA PHE A 169 -10.09 -13.18 6.75
C PHE A 169 -9.35 -12.85 8.05
N GLY A 170 -8.85 -11.62 8.20
CA GLY A 170 -8.25 -11.17 9.45
C GLY A 170 -9.27 -11.13 10.59
N ALA A 171 -10.51 -10.71 10.33
CA ALA A 171 -11.59 -10.73 11.33
C ALA A 171 -11.94 -12.17 11.77
N PHE A 172 -11.97 -13.14 10.85
CA PHE A 172 -12.18 -14.56 11.20
C PHE A 172 -11.10 -15.11 12.14
N ARG A 173 -9.86 -14.62 12.04
CA ARG A 173 -8.75 -15.02 12.91
C ARG A 173 -8.81 -14.39 14.31
N LEU A 174 -9.60 -13.34 14.47
CA LEU A 174 -9.89 -12.68 15.75
C LEU A 174 -11.11 -13.27 16.46
N TYR A 175 -11.85 -14.17 15.81
CA TYR A 175 -12.98 -14.86 16.43
C TYR A 175 -12.47 -15.73 17.60
N PRO A 176 -13.01 -15.59 18.81
CA PRO A 176 -12.65 -16.48 19.91
C PRO A 176 -13.02 -17.91 19.54
N LYS A 177 -12.13 -18.87 19.84
CA LYS A 177 -12.43 -20.30 19.75
C LYS A 177 -13.42 -20.71 20.83
#